data_AF-A0A920NQA1-F1
#
_entry.id   AF-A0A920NQA1-F1
#
_cell.length_a   1.000
_cell.length_b   1.000
_cell.length_c   1.000
_cell.angle_alpha   90.00
_cell.angle_beta   90.00
_cell.angle_gamma   90.00
#
_symmetry.space_group_name_H-M   'P 1'
#
loop_
_entity.id
_entity.type
_entity.pdbx_description
1 polymer ?
#
loop_
_entity_poly.entity_id
_entity_poly.type
_entity_poly.pdbx_seq_one_letter_code
_entity_poly.pdbx_strand_id
1 'polypeptide(L)'
;MLNNRTIDQIGAEERVSRLFSRSIKKDSKVQALKMILSMIDLTTLEGKDSPGKVKQLCYKAAHLHDQYPGLPAVAAICVYPNMVPVAKVALAGTNIKVASVATAFPSGMTTLSAKLKEVRSGVDDGAEEVWIW
;
A
#
# COMPACT_ATOMS: atom_id res chain seq x y z
N MET A 1 -33.75 -21.58 13.73
CA MET A 1 -33.14 -22.74 13.04
C MET A 1 -31.79 -22.31 12.50
N LEU A 2 -30.70 -22.78 13.10
CA LEU A 2 -29.35 -22.51 12.58
C LEU A 2 -29.15 -23.37 11.33
N ASN A 3 -28.76 -22.71 10.24
CA ASN A 3 -28.60 -23.29 8.92
C ASN A 3 -27.44 -24.29 8.93
N ASN A 4 -27.74 -25.59 9.02
CA ASN A 4 -26.73 -26.66 9.06
C ASN A 4 -26.18 -26.92 7.65
N ARG A 5 -25.40 -25.96 7.12
CA ARG A 5 -24.69 -26.15 5.85
C ARG A 5 -23.54 -27.13 6.09
N THR A 6 -23.61 -28.28 5.45
CA THR A 6 -22.53 -29.27 5.46
C THR A 6 -21.31 -28.71 4.72
N ILE A 7 -20.14 -28.74 5.37
CA ILE A 7 -18.86 -28.33 4.78
C ILE A 7 -18.20 -29.56 4.15
N ASP A 8 -17.80 -29.45 2.89
CA ASP A 8 -16.96 -30.45 2.21
C ASP A 8 -15.51 -30.33 2.68
N GLN A 9 -15.22 -30.95 3.83
CA GLN A 9 -13.89 -30.94 4.44
C GLN A 9 -12.84 -31.62 3.54
N ILE A 10 -13.17 -32.79 2.97
CA ILE A 10 -12.25 -33.58 2.14
C ILE A 10 -11.83 -32.77 0.91
N GLY A 11 -12.79 -32.18 0.19
CA GLY A 11 -12.46 -31.37 -0.97
C GLY A 11 -11.66 -30.13 -0.61
N ALA A 12 -11.86 -29.53 0.56
CA ALA A 12 -11.02 -28.42 1.03
C ALA A 12 -9.57 -28.86 1.28
N GLU A 13 -9.37 -29.99 1.96
CA GLU A 13 -8.05 -30.56 2.25
C GLU A 13 -7.30 -30.95 0.96
N GLU A 14 -7.97 -31.55 -0.02
CA GLU A 14 -7.38 -31.87 -1.33
C GLU A 14 -6.93 -30.61 -2.09
N ARG A 15 -7.76 -29.57 -2.09
CA ARG A 15 -7.43 -28.28 -2.73
C ARG A 15 -6.21 -27.63 -2.07
N VAL A 16 -6.13 -27.68 -0.75
CA VAL A 16 -4.99 -27.18 0.03
C VAL A 16 -3.73 -27.97 -0.29
N SER A 17 -3.78 -29.30 -0.23
CA SER A 17 -2.64 -30.18 -0.55
C SER A 17 -2.07 -29.92 -1.95
N ARG A 18 -2.96 -29.70 -2.93
CA ARG A 18 -2.55 -29.38 -4.31
C ARG A 18 -1.73 -28.10 -4.42
N LEU A 19 -2.03 -27.06 -3.62
CA LEU A 19 -1.26 -25.80 -3.61
C LEU A 19 0.20 -26.01 -3.18
N PHE A 20 0.46 -26.99 -2.31
CA PHE A 20 1.80 -27.26 -1.77
C PHE A 20 2.58 -28.36 -2.52
N SER A 21 1.90 -29.14 -3.36
CA SER A 21 2.48 -30.30 -4.05
C SER A 21 3.56 -30.01 -5.10
N ARG A 22 3.77 -28.74 -5.49
CA ARG A 22 4.69 -28.37 -6.57
C ARG A 22 5.62 -27.22 -6.16
N SER A 23 6.91 -27.40 -6.42
CA SER A 23 7.88 -26.33 -6.25
C SER A 23 7.75 -25.29 -7.36
N ILE A 24 7.80 -24.00 -6.99
CA ILE A 24 7.81 -22.89 -7.94
C ILE A 24 9.21 -22.82 -8.60
N LYS A 25 9.25 -22.70 -9.92
CA LYS A 25 10.49 -22.53 -10.69
C LYS A 25 11.26 -21.31 -10.18
N LYS A 26 12.59 -21.39 -10.18
CA LYS A 26 13.47 -20.30 -9.71
C LYS A 26 13.16 -18.97 -10.41
N ASP A 27 13.03 -18.99 -11.73
CA ASP A 27 12.77 -17.76 -12.51
C ASP A 27 11.42 -17.15 -12.18
N SER A 28 10.39 -17.98 -11.96
CA SER A 28 9.07 -17.52 -11.51
C SER A 28 9.14 -16.90 -10.11
N LYS A 29 9.98 -17.43 -9.20
CA LYS A 29 10.21 -16.80 -7.89
C LYS A 29 10.86 -15.42 -8.04
N VAL A 30 11.88 -15.29 -8.90
CA VAL A 30 12.56 -14.01 -9.13
C VAL A 30 11.61 -12.99 -9.77
N GLN A 31 10.83 -13.39 -10.76
CA GLN A 31 9.81 -12.54 -11.37
C GLN A 31 8.77 -12.10 -10.33
N ALA A 32 8.27 -13.02 -9.51
CA ALA A 32 7.31 -12.72 -8.46
C ALA A 32 7.89 -11.72 -7.44
N LEU A 33 9.15 -11.89 -7.02
CA LEU A 33 9.80 -10.95 -6.11
C LEU A 33 9.90 -9.55 -6.71
N LYS A 34 10.28 -9.42 -7.98
CA LYS A 34 10.30 -8.12 -8.67
C LYS A 34 8.90 -7.51 -8.78
N MET A 35 7.90 -8.33 -9.09
CA MET A 35 6.51 -7.90 -9.18
C MET A 35 5.98 -7.41 -7.82
N ILE A 36 6.32 -8.11 -6.73
CA ILE A 36 5.94 -7.72 -5.37
C ILE A 36 6.46 -6.32 -5.06
N LEU A 37 7.70 -5.99 -5.44
CA LEU A 37 8.25 -4.64 -5.22
C LEU A 37 7.39 -3.56 -5.90
N SER A 38 6.93 -3.80 -7.14
CA SER A 38 6.04 -2.89 -7.86
C SER A 38 4.58 -2.86 -7.37
N MET A 39 4.24 -3.64 -6.34
CA MET A 39 2.92 -3.68 -5.71
C MET A 39 2.95 -3.13 -4.28
N ILE A 40 4.10 -2.64 -3.81
CA ILE A 40 4.24 -2.08 -2.47
C ILE A 40 3.77 -0.63 -2.49
N ASP A 41 3.01 -0.28 -1.46
CA ASP A 41 2.77 1.10 -1.06
C ASP A 41 3.57 1.39 0.21
N LEU A 42 4.69 2.07 0.03
CA LEU A 42 5.64 2.26 1.11
C LEU A 42 5.07 3.31 2.09
N THR A 43 4.76 2.86 3.30
CA THR A 43 3.87 3.61 4.21
C THR A 43 4.61 4.20 5.40
N THR A 44 4.27 5.44 5.78
CA THR A 44 4.53 5.99 7.12
C THR A 44 3.28 6.67 7.66
N LEU A 45 2.79 6.18 8.80
CA LEU A 45 1.60 6.68 9.49
C LEU A 45 1.89 6.77 10.98
N GLU A 46 3.05 7.30 11.34
CA GLU A 46 3.40 7.54 12.74
C GLU A 46 2.93 8.93 13.17
N GLY A 47 2.41 9.06 14.39
CA GLY A 47 1.97 10.36 14.92
C GLY A 47 3.08 11.41 15.05
N LYS A 48 4.35 11.02 14.90
CA LYS A 48 5.53 11.91 14.91
C LYS A 48 6.12 12.12 13.51
N ASP A 49 5.40 11.77 12.45
CA ASP A 49 5.89 11.96 11.09
C ASP A 49 6.17 13.43 10.83
N SER A 50 7.31 13.67 10.18
CA SER A 50 7.81 15.00 9.86
C SER A 50 8.10 15.10 8.37
N PRO A 51 8.15 16.32 7.80
CA PRO A 51 8.49 16.49 6.40
C PRO A 51 9.83 15.84 6.01
N GLY A 52 10.82 15.86 6.91
CA GLY A 52 12.11 15.22 6.68
C GLY A 52 12.01 13.69 6.56
N LYS A 53 11.22 13.06 7.43
CA LYS A 53 10.99 11.61 7.40
C LYS A 53 10.21 11.19 6.14
N VAL A 54 9.19 11.95 5.76
CA VAL A 54 8.43 11.70 4.52
C VAL A 54 9.32 11.83 3.29
N LYS A 55 10.19 12.85 3.22
CA LYS A 55 11.19 12.97 2.14
C LYS A 55 12.14 11.77 2.10
N GLN A 56 12.59 11.29 3.25
CA GLN A 56 13.43 10.09 3.33
C GLN A 56 12.68 8.83 2.85
N LEU A 57 11.39 8.69 3.17
CA LEU A 57 10.55 7.62 2.65
C LEU A 57 10.43 7.69 1.13
N CYS A 58 10.17 8.87 0.58
CA CYS A 58 10.11 9.11 -0.88
C CYS A 58 11.43 8.74 -1.56
N TYR A 59 12.56 9.12 -0.96
CA TYR A 59 13.87 8.74 -1.48
C TYR A 59 14.05 7.22 -1.54
N LYS A 60 13.67 6.50 -0.46
CA LYS A 60 13.72 5.03 -0.40
C LYS A 60 12.77 4.37 -1.40
N ALA A 61 11.59 4.96 -1.60
CA ALA A 61 10.61 4.48 -2.59
C ALA A 61 11.18 4.51 -4.02
N ALA A 62 11.97 5.54 -4.34
CA ALA A 62 12.66 5.67 -5.63
C ALA A 62 13.98 4.90 -5.71
N HIS A 63 14.63 4.61 -4.58
CA HIS A 63 15.95 3.98 -4.50
C HIS A 63 15.92 2.78 -3.53
N LEU A 64 15.25 1.70 -3.92
CA LEU A 64 15.01 0.56 -3.03
C LEU A 64 16.30 -0.09 -2.50
N HIS A 65 17.29 -0.31 -3.37
CA HIS A 65 18.53 -0.95 -2.98
C HIS A 65 19.69 -0.68 -3.96
N ASP A 66 20.70 0.07 -3.54
CA ASP A 66 21.81 0.50 -4.41
C ASP A 66 22.65 -0.67 -4.96
N GLN A 67 22.77 -1.76 -4.20
CA GLN A 67 23.53 -2.95 -4.62
C GLN A 67 22.85 -3.76 -5.74
N TYR A 68 21.56 -3.51 -6.02
CA TYR A 68 20.79 -4.26 -7.01
C TYR A 68 20.21 -3.29 -8.05
N PRO A 69 21.01 -2.88 -9.06
CA PRO A 69 20.52 -2.01 -10.13
C PRO A 69 19.42 -2.70 -10.94
N GLY A 70 18.45 -1.93 -11.42
CA GLY A 70 17.35 -2.43 -12.26
C GLY A 70 16.19 -3.07 -11.50
N LEU A 71 16.11 -2.89 -10.18
CA LEU A 71 14.87 -3.17 -9.44
C LEU A 71 13.76 -2.18 -9.85
N PRO A 72 12.49 -2.61 -9.91
CA PRO A 72 11.38 -1.70 -10.14
C PRO A 72 11.17 -0.80 -8.93
N ALA A 73 10.64 0.40 -9.15
CA ALA A 73 10.15 1.24 -8.06
C ALA A 73 8.90 0.63 -7.40
N VAL A 74 8.57 1.13 -6.20
CA VAL A 74 7.30 0.83 -5.54
C VAL A 74 6.11 1.46 -6.29
N ALA A 75 4.90 1.00 -6.02
CA ALA A 75 3.70 1.54 -6.67
C ALA A 75 3.38 2.95 -6.16
N ALA A 76 3.34 3.11 -4.84
CA ALA A 76 3.05 4.37 -4.20
C ALA A 76 3.82 4.54 -2.88
N ILE A 77 3.65 5.71 -2.28
CA ILE A 77 3.82 5.89 -0.85
C ILE A 77 2.47 6.16 -0.19
N CYS A 78 2.31 5.83 1.09
CA CYS A 78 1.12 6.17 1.86
C CYS A 78 1.50 6.99 3.10
N VAL A 79 0.86 8.16 3.25
CA VAL A 79 1.14 9.14 4.31
C VAL A 79 -0.15 9.70 4.92
N TYR A 80 -0.02 10.49 5.99
CA TYR A 80 -1.14 11.28 6.50
C TYR A 80 -1.49 12.45 5.55
N PRO A 81 -2.75 12.94 5.56
CA PRO A 81 -3.22 14.00 4.64
C PRO A 81 -2.32 15.23 4.61
N ASN A 82 -1.90 15.72 5.79
CA ASN A 82 -1.05 16.91 5.91
C ASN A 82 0.35 16.75 5.33
N MET A 83 0.77 15.53 4.99
CA MET A 83 2.07 15.23 4.40
C MET A 83 2.00 15.02 2.88
N VAL A 84 0.79 14.97 2.29
CA VAL A 84 0.61 14.79 0.85
C VAL A 84 1.36 15.84 0.03
N PRO A 85 1.28 17.15 0.33
CA PRO A 85 2.02 18.15 -0.45
C PRO A 85 3.54 17.95 -0.40
N VAL A 86 4.06 17.52 0.75
CA VAL A 86 5.51 17.23 0.92
C VAL A 86 5.92 16.04 0.07
N ALA A 87 5.13 14.97 0.09
CA ALA A 87 5.33 13.77 -0.71
C ALA A 87 5.30 14.09 -2.21
N LYS A 88 4.31 14.88 -2.66
CA LYS A 88 4.16 15.28 -4.06
C LYS A 88 5.35 16.05 -4.60
N VAL A 89 5.88 16.99 -3.80
CA VAL A 89 7.10 17.71 -4.16
C VAL A 89 8.31 16.78 -4.19
N ALA A 90 8.44 15.88 -3.22
CA ALA A 90 9.59 14.98 -3.11
C ALA A 90 9.65 13.91 -4.22
N LEU A 91 8.49 13.49 -4.74
CA LEU A 91 8.38 12.48 -5.81
C LEU A 91 8.19 13.08 -7.21
N ALA A 92 8.32 14.40 -7.36
CA ALA A 92 8.21 15.06 -8.66
C ALA A 92 9.20 14.47 -9.67
N GLY A 93 8.71 14.12 -10.86
CA GLY A 93 9.50 13.48 -11.92
C GLY A 93 9.67 11.96 -11.79
N THR A 94 9.12 11.34 -10.74
CA THR A 94 9.01 9.88 -10.63
C THR A 94 7.63 9.38 -11.08
N ASN A 95 7.51 8.07 -11.30
CA ASN A 95 6.23 7.41 -11.57
C ASN A 95 5.57 6.83 -10.30
N ILE A 96 6.08 7.17 -9.11
CA ILE A 96 5.57 6.67 -7.83
C ILE A 96 4.38 7.54 -7.42
N LYS A 97 3.25 6.90 -7.12
CA LYS A 97 2.03 7.60 -6.71
C LYS A 97 2.10 8.05 -5.25
N VAL A 98 1.26 9.02 -4.88
CA VAL A 98 1.05 9.43 -3.50
C VAL A 98 -0.37 9.01 -3.08
N ALA A 99 -0.43 8.09 -2.13
CA ALA A 99 -1.65 7.73 -1.43
C ALA A 99 -1.71 8.45 -0.07
N SER A 100 -2.93 8.69 0.40
CA SER A 100 -3.18 9.19 1.75
C SER A 100 -4.26 8.39 2.44
N VAL A 101 -4.09 8.13 3.74
CA VAL A 101 -5.24 7.76 4.57
C VAL A 101 -6.19 8.94 4.73
N ALA A 102 -7.47 8.66 4.99
CA ALA A 102 -8.45 9.69 5.29
C ALA A 102 -9.50 9.16 6.29
N THR A 103 -10.55 9.95 6.48
CA THR A 103 -11.76 9.63 7.24
C THR A 103 -11.52 9.33 8.72
N ALA A 104 -10.72 10.17 9.39
CA ALA A 104 -10.33 10.03 10.79
C ALA A 104 -9.58 8.73 11.10
N PHE A 105 -8.72 8.29 10.17
CA PHE A 105 -7.78 7.20 10.40
C PHE A 105 -6.95 7.44 11.68
N PRO A 106 -6.72 6.42 12.52
CA PRO A 106 -7.11 5.02 12.36
C PRO A 106 -8.46 4.66 12.99
N SER A 107 -9.19 5.63 13.56
CA SER A 107 -10.42 5.32 14.32
C SER A 107 -11.67 5.21 13.45
N GLY A 108 -11.75 5.99 12.36
CA GLY A 108 -12.96 6.11 11.54
C GLY A 108 -14.12 6.87 12.19
N MET A 109 -13.97 7.31 13.44
CA MET A 109 -15.06 7.82 14.29
C MET A 109 -15.27 9.31 14.10
N THR A 110 -15.82 9.68 12.94
CA THR A 110 -16.20 11.06 12.62
C THR A 110 -17.47 11.09 11.77
N THR A 111 -18.05 12.29 11.58
CA THR A 111 -19.27 12.45 10.78
C THR A 111 -18.99 12.19 9.30
N LEU A 112 -20.01 11.75 8.55
CA LEU A 112 -19.90 11.59 7.09
C LEU A 112 -19.45 12.90 6.41
N SER A 113 -19.93 14.05 6.89
CA SER A 113 -19.53 15.35 6.36
C SER A 113 -18.03 15.62 6.53
N ALA A 114 -17.46 15.27 7.69
CA ALA A 114 -16.02 15.37 7.93
C ALA A 114 -15.23 14.39 7.05
N LYS A 115 -15.68 13.14 6.93
CA LYS A 115 -15.09 12.13 6.04
C LYS A 115 -14.98 12.63 4.59
N LEU A 116 -16.10 13.13 4.05
CA LEU A 116 -16.14 13.65 2.67
C LEU A 116 -15.23 14.87 2.48
N LYS A 117 -15.15 15.75 3.48
CA LYS A 117 -14.26 16.92 3.42
C LYS A 117 -12.79 16.52 3.42
N GLU A 118 -12.41 15.57 4.27
CA GLU A 118 -11.04 15.06 4.35
C GLU A 118 -10.61 14.38 3.04
N VAL A 119 -11.49 13.56 2.45
CA VAL A 119 -11.23 12.94 1.14
C VAL A 119 -11.03 13.99 0.05
N ARG A 120 -11.90 15.00 -0.03
CA ARG A 120 -11.76 16.10 -1.01
C ARG A 120 -10.44 16.86 -0.82
N SER A 121 -10.11 17.21 0.43
CA SER A 121 -8.85 17.89 0.75
C SER A 121 -7.64 17.06 0.34
N GLY A 122 -7.64 15.75 0.58
CA GLY A 122 -6.53 14.89 0.17
C GLY A 122 -6.33 14.85 -1.34
N VAL A 123 -7.43 14.81 -2.11
CA VAL A 123 -7.39 14.90 -3.58
C VAL A 123 -6.89 16.28 -4.03
N ASP A 124 -7.37 17.36 -3.42
CA ASP A 124 -6.97 18.74 -3.73
C ASP A 124 -5.47 18.98 -3.42
N ASP A 125 -4.95 18.36 -2.35
CA ASP A 125 -3.52 18.38 -1.97
C ASP A 125 -2.65 17.51 -2.90
N GLY A 126 -3.29 16.72 -3.77
CA GLY A 126 -2.65 16.00 -4.87
C GLY A 126 -2.50 14.49 -4.67
N ALA A 127 -3.16 13.88 -3.69
CA ALA A 127 -3.16 12.42 -3.54
C ALA A 127 -3.88 11.75 -4.72
N GLU A 128 -3.23 10.79 -5.37
CA GLU A 128 -3.84 9.99 -6.44
C GLU A 128 -4.77 8.90 -5.91
N GLU A 129 -4.52 8.42 -4.69
CA GLU A 129 -5.31 7.39 -4.04
C GLU A 129 -5.63 7.81 -2.61
N VAL A 130 -6.87 7.58 -2.17
CA VAL A 130 -7.33 7.90 -0.82
C VAL A 130 -7.87 6.65 -0.15
N TRP A 131 -7.24 6.24 0.94
CA TRP A 131 -7.61 5.04 1.69
C TRP A 131 -8.48 5.43 2.88
N ILE A 132 -9.76 5.11 2.76
CA ILE A 132 -10.76 5.43 3.78
C ILE A 132 -10.82 4.32 4.84
N TRP A 133 -11.10 4.74 6.08
CA TRP A 133 -11.38 3.91 7.25
C TRP A 133 -12.86 3.95 7.66
#